data_AF-A0A2R6JAG3-F1
#
_entry.id   AF-A0A2R6JAG3-F1
#
_cell.length_a   1.000
_cell.length_b   1.000
_cell.length_c   1.000
_cell.angle_alpha   90.00
_cell.angle_beta   90.00
_cell.angle_gamma   90.00
#
_symmetry.space_group_name_H-M   'P 1'
#
loop_
_entity.id
_entity.type
_entity.pdbx_description
1 polymer ?
#
loop_
_entity_poly.entity_id
_entity_poly.type
_entity_poly.pdbx_seq_one_letter_code
_entity_poly.pdbx_strand_id
1 'polypeptide(L)' 'MVSHVLGAFVVAFGLVNAVWPYKIARFEEQLDSVGSKRSWNEVEPAEWKVKLTRGIGVVVALFGVIVFLNI' A
#
# COMPACT_ATOMS: atom_id res chain seq x y z
N MET A 1 -15.59 -7.46 20.30
CA MET A 1 -16.15 -6.37 19.48
C MET A 1 -15.00 -5.75 18.71
N VAL A 2 -14.98 -5.88 17.39
CA VAL A 2 -13.95 -5.22 16.58
C VAL A 2 -14.33 -3.74 16.43
N SER A 3 -13.34 -2.86 16.50
CA SER A 3 -13.58 -1.41 16.41
C SER A 3 -13.90 -1.01 14.97
N HIS A 4 -15.08 -0.42 14.73
CA HIS A 4 -15.42 0.16 13.42
C HIS A 4 -14.41 1.23 12.98
N VAL A 5 -13.83 1.96 13.94
CA VAL A 5 -12.75 2.92 13.68
C VAL A 5 -11.54 2.21 13.08
N LEU A 6 -11.14 1.06 13.65
CA LEU A 6 -10.06 0.25 13.10
C LEU A 6 -10.38 -0.23 11.68
N GLY A 7 -11.59 -0.73 11.44
CA GLY A 7 -12.02 -1.14 10.10
C GLY A 7 -11.92 -0.01 9.07
N ALA A 8 -12.38 1.20 9.42
CA ALA A 8 -12.27 2.36 8.55
C ALA A 8 -10.81 2.72 8.22
N PHE A 9 -9.90 2.65 9.20
CA PHE A 9 -8.47 2.87 8.96
C PHE A 9 -7.86 1.81 8.04
N VAL A 10 -8.20 0.53 8.23
CA VAL A 10 -7.71 -0.56 7.38
C VAL A 10 -8.21 -0.40 5.95
N VAL A 11 -9.48 -0.03 5.75
CA VAL A 11 -10.04 0.28 4.43
C VAL A 11 -9.28 1.42 3.76
N ALA A 12 -9.11 2.55 4.48
CA ALA A 12 -8.41 3.71 3.95
C ALA A 12 -6.97 3.37 3.55
N PHE A 13 -6.26 2.61 4.38
CA PHE A 13 -4.90 2.16 4.09
C PHE A 13 -4.84 1.27 2.83
N GLY A 14 -5.74 0.29 2.70
CA GLY A 14 -5.82 -0.55 1.51
C GLY A 14 -6.13 0.25 0.24
N LEU A 15 -7.05 1.22 0.32
CA LEU A 15 -7.41 2.08 -0.81
C LEU A 15 -6.23 2.94 -1.28
N VAL A 16 -5.45 3.52 -0.36
CA VAL A 16 -4.24 4.30 -0.73
C VAL A 16 -3.29 3.45 -1.56
N ASN A 17 -3.05 2.20 -1.15
CA ASN A 17 -2.19 1.25 -1.87
C ASN A 17 -2.78 0.85 -3.24
N ALA A 18 -4.09 0.62 -3.32
CA ALA A 18 -4.77 0.20 -4.54
C ALA A 18 -4.84 1.31 -5.61
N VAL A 19 -5.09 2.55 -5.17
CA VAL A 19 -5.29 3.74 -6.03
C VAL A 19 -3.97 4.35 -6.48
N TRP A 20 -2.96 4.42 -5.60
CA TRP A 20 -1.65 4.99 -5.91
C TRP A 20 -0.50 3.98 -5.81
N PRO A 21 -0.61 2.79 -6.42
CA PRO A 21 0.36 1.71 -6.21
C PRO A 21 1.76 2.08 -6.68
N TYR A 22 1.87 2.86 -7.76
CA TYR A 22 3.17 3.30 -8.26
C TYR A 22 3.87 4.25 -7.28
N LYS A 23 3.14 5.19 -6.66
CA LYS A 23 3.72 6.14 -5.70
C LYS A 23 4.22 5.42 -4.45
N ILE A 24 3.43 4.47 -3.96
CA ILE A 24 3.79 3.66 -2.78
C ILE A 24 4.98 2.75 -3.11
N ALA A 25 4.91 1.97 -4.20
CA ALA A 25 6.01 1.10 -4.61
C ALA A 25 7.31 1.88 -4.86
N ARG A 26 7.23 3.08 -5.44
CA ARG A 26 8.39 3.97 -5.64
C ARG A 26 8.97 4.44 -4.31
N PHE A 27 8.13 4.85 -3.36
CA PHE A 27 8.57 5.25 -2.04
C PHE A 27 9.27 4.10 -1.30
N GLU A 28 8.71 2.89 -1.38
CA GLU A 28 9.35 1.68 -0.82
C GLU A 28 10.72 1.41 -1.46
N GLU A 29 10.83 1.46 -2.78
CA GLU A 29 12.12 1.32 -3.48
C GLU A 29 13.12 2.42 -3.11
N GLN A 30 12.64 3.64 -2.91
CA GLN A 30 13.49 4.73 -2.46
C GLN A 30 14.05 4.46 -1.06
N LEU A 31 13.20 4.00 -0.12
CA LEU A 31 13.64 3.55 1.21
C LEU A 31 14.63 2.37 1.13
N ASP A 32 14.38 1.40 0.25
CA ASP A 32 15.27 0.25 0.02
C ASP A 32 16.61 0.68 -0.59
N SER A 33 16.65 1.83 -1.27
CA SER A 33 17.85 2.38 -1.91
C SER A 33 18.75 3.21 -0.99
N VAL A 34 18.44 3.34 0.30
CA VAL A 34 19.28 4.08 1.27
C VAL A 34 20.70 3.51 1.28
N GLY A 35 21.69 4.36 0.97
CA GLY A 35 23.10 3.98 0.81
C GLY A 35 23.53 3.75 -0.66
N SER A 36 22.60 3.77 -1.61
CA SER A 36 22.90 3.81 -3.04
C SER A 36 23.48 5.16 -3.45
N LYS A 37 24.32 5.15 -4.49
CA LYS A 37 24.80 6.37 -5.16
C LYS A 37 23.79 6.96 -6.16
N ARG A 38 22.72 6.23 -6.47
CA ARG A 38 21.62 6.69 -7.34
C ARG A 38 20.89 7.84 -6.65
N SER A 39 20.50 8.87 -7.40
CA SER A 39 19.70 9.94 -6.81
C SER A 39 18.30 9.43 -6.45
N TRP A 40 17.76 9.94 -5.35
CA TRP A 40 16.43 9.55 -4.85
C TRP A 40 15.32 9.70 -5.92
N ASN A 41 15.43 10.73 -6.77
CA ASN A 41 14.47 11.05 -7.81
C ASN A 41 14.59 10.15 -9.06
N GLU A 42 15.66 9.38 -9.21
CA GLU A 42 15.85 8.43 -10.32
C GLU A 42 15.43 7.01 -9.95
N VAL A 43 15.03 6.77 -8.69
CA VAL A 43 14.53 5.46 -8.26
C VAL A 43 13.13 5.25 -8.83
N GLU A 44 12.99 4.19 -9.60
CA GLU A 44 11.77 3.77 -10.27
C GLU A 44 11.41 2.34 -9.86
N PRO A 45 10.15 2.05 -9.52
CA PRO A 45 9.76 0.72 -9.10
C PRO A 45 9.64 -0.24 -10.27
N ALA A 46 9.98 -1.50 -10.02
CA ALA A 46 9.69 -2.56 -10.97
C ALA A 46 8.18 -2.74 -11.14
N GLU A 47 7.73 -3.03 -12.37
CA GLU A 47 6.30 -3.19 -12.68
C GLU A 47 5.61 -4.25 -11.81
N TRP A 48 6.32 -5.32 -11.47
CA TRP A 48 5.78 -6.39 -10.62
C TRP A 48 5.50 -5.89 -9.21
N LYS A 49 6.33 -4.98 -8.65
CA LYS A 49 6.12 -4.38 -7.33
C LYS A 49 4.89 -3.49 -7.35
N VAL A 50 4.70 -2.69 -8.40
CA VAL A 50 3.47 -1.88 -8.60
C VAL A 50 2.22 -2.77 -8.63
N LYS A 51 2.25 -3.88 -9.37
CA LYS A 51 1.13 -4.84 -9.42
C LYS A 51 0.87 -5.48 -8.07
N LEU A 52 1.92 -5.86 -7.34
CA LEU A 52 1.83 -6.44 -6.01
C LEU A 52 1.23 -5.44 -5.00
N THR A 53 1.74 -4.21 -4.94
CA THR A 53 1.23 -3.15 -4.06
C THR A 53 -0.26 -2.89 -4.32
N ARG A 54 -0.68 -2.86 -5.59
CA ARG A 54 -2.11 -2.75 -5.93
C ARG A 54 -2.91 -3.95 -5.41
N GLY A 55 -2.42 -5.17 -5.65
CA GLY A 55 -3.09 -6.40 -5.23
C GLY A 55 -3.25 -6.49 -3.72
N ILE A 56 -2.19 -6.22 -2.97
CA ILE A 56 -2.22 -6.14 -1.50
C ILE A 56 -3.19 -5.05 -1.05
N GLY A 57 -3.15 -3.86 -1.66
CA GLY A 57 -4.07 -2.79 -1.36
C GLY A 57 -5.54 -3.18 -1.49
N VAL A 58 -5.91 -3.87 -2.57
CA VAL A 58 -7.27 -4.40 -2.78
C VAL A 58 -7.64 -5.41 -1.69
N VAL A 59 -6.76 -6.39 -1.42
CA VAL A 59 -7.01 -7.42 -0.39
C VAL A 59 -7.18 -6.78 1.00
N VAL A 60 -6.31 -5.84 1.36
CA VAL A 60 -6.36 -5.13 2.64
C VAL A 60 -7.61 -4.26 2.73
N ALA A 61 -8.01 -3.58 1.66
CA ALA A 61 -9.25 -2.80 1.66
C ALA A 61 -10.48 -3.69 1.89
N LEU A 62 -10.57 -4.83 1.19
CA LEU A 62 -11.66 -5.79 1.39
C LEU A 62 -11.66 -6.37 2.81
N PHE A 63 -10.48 -6.73 3.34
CA PHE A 63 -10.35 -7.18 4.72
C PHE A 63 -10.80 -6.09 5.72
N GLY A 64 -10.45 -4.82 5.45
CA GLY A 64 -10.93 -3.70 6.25
C GLY A 64 -12.45 -3.56 6.25
N VAL A 65 -13.12 -3.83 5.13
CA VAL A 65 -14.59 -3.83 5.03
C VAL A 65 -15.19 -4.94 5.90
N ILE A 66 -14.62 -6.15 5.86
CA ILE A 66 -15.03 -7.29 6.70
C ILE A 66 -14.91 -6.89 8.19
N VAL A 67 -13.76 -6.33 8.57
CA VAL A 67 -13.50 -5.84 9.94
C VAL A 67 -14.46 -4.71 10.33
N PHE A 68 -14.74 -3.77 9.43
CA PHE A 68 -15.67 -2.66 9.67
C PHE A 68 -17.10 -3.14 9.89
N LEU A 69 -17.56 -4.10 9.07
CA LEU A 69 -18.90 -4.67 9.16
C LEU A 69 -19.01 -5.73 10.28
N ASN A 70 -17.87 -6.15 10.86
CA ASN A 70 -17.78 -7.14 11.91
C ASN A 70 -18.44 -8.47 11.51
N ILE A 71 -18.15 -8.89 10.28
CA ILE A 71 -18.60 -10.15 9.66
C ILE A 71 -17.44 -11.12 9.47
#